data_AF-H8I436-F1
#
_entry.id   AF-H8I436-F1
#
_cell.length_a   1.000
_cell.length_b   1.000
_cell.length_c   1.000
_cell.angle_alpha   90.00
_cell.angle_beta   90.00
_cell.angle_gamma   90.00
#
_symmetry.space_group_name_H-M   'P 1'
#
loop_
_entity.id
_entity.type
_entity.pdbx_description
1 polymer ?
#
loop_
_entity_poly.entity_id
_entity_poly.type
_entity_poly.pdbx_seq_one_letter_code
_entity_poly.pdbx_strand_id
1 'polypeptide(L)'
;MLELKLEEILRSAFPYDIIEPVGKGRKGGDVIQHVHSLSGEDCGAILWEAKRAKAWSDGWVSKLKQDRAEAGACIGIIVSTVLPNGYERFCSYDGIWVTDIHSVVGLATALRAGLLEVENTKRASVCKNEKMEMLFQYPQGPQFRQRVEAAVDAYLEMKQELESEKAMMARRWAKRDKMIEHAINGIAGMYGEMQGIIGLSIPELEKIEAKALAPATDEDSSESKEH
;
A
#
# COMPACT_ATOMS: atom_id res chain seq x y z
N MET A 1 25.54 -25.77 33.29
CA MET A 1 26.20 -26.21 32.04
C MET A 1 26.21 -25.02 31.06
N LEU A 2 27.12 -24.95 30.08
CA LEU A 2 27.21 -23.78 29.17
C LEU A 2 25.90 -23.56 28.39
N GLU A 3 25.26 -24.66 28.02
CA GLU A 3 23.97 -24.79 27.34
C GLU A 3 22.85 -24.18 28.20
N LEU A 4 22.74 -24.59 29.47
CA LEU A 4 21.76 -24.03 30.42
C LEU A 4 21.97 -22.53 30.65
N LYS A 5 23.25 -22.12 30.76
CA LYS A 5 23.59 -20.71 30.94
C LYS A 5 23.24 -19.89 29.71
N LEU A 6 23.41 -20.45 28.51
CA LEU A 6 23.04 -19.81 27.25
C LEU A 6 21.52 -19.61 27.18
N GLU A 7 20.73 -20.63 27.51
CA GLU A 7 19.28 -20.54 27.54
C GLU A 7 18.80 -19.46 28.52
N GLU A 8 19.31 -19.45 29.76
CA GLU A 8 18.98 -18.43 30.77
C GLU A 8 19.31 -17.02 30.30
N ILE A 9 20.50 -16.82 29.69
CA ILE A 9 20.92 -15.53 29.14
C ILE A 9 19.96 -15.08 28.04
N LEU A 10 19.62 -15.95 27.10
CA LEU A 10 18.75 -15.61 25.97
C LEU A 10 17.32 -15.29 26.45
N ARG A 11 16.76 -16.10 27.35
CA ARG A 11 15.43 -15.85 27.93
C ARG A 11 15.38 -14.54 28.70
N SER A 12 16.43 -14.22 29.46
CA SER A 12 16.51 -12.98 30.22
C SER A 12 16.68 -11.75 29.32
N ALA A 13 17.47 -11.87 28.24
CA ALA A 13 17.76 -10.76 27.34
C ALA A 13 16.63 -10.49 26.34
N PHE A 14 15.91 -11.54 25.92
CA PHE A 14 14.89 -11.48 24.87
C PHE A 14 13.57 -12.11 25.35
N PRO A 15 12.82 -11.44 26.24
CA PRO A 15 11.63 -12.01 26.87
C PRO A 15 10.45 -12.23 25.91
N TYR A 16 10.47 -11.60 24.74
CA TYR A 16 9.44 -11.76 23.71
C TYR A 16 9.76 -12.89 22.72
N ASP A 17 11.00 -13.37 22.70
CA ASP A 17 11.43 -14.45 21.81
C ASP A 17 11.07 -15.81 22.41
N ILE A 18 10.78 -16.79 21.57
CA ILE A 18 10.52 -18.16 22.02
C ILE A 18 11.85 -18.92 21.98
N ILE A 19 12.34 -19.28 23.17
CA ILE A 19 13.57 -20.07 23.32
C ILE A 19 13.19 -21.54 23.53
N GLU A 20 13.55 -22.40 22.59
CA GLU A 20 13.25 -23.83 22.61
C GLU A 20 14.54 -24.66 22.75
N PRO A 21 14.69 -25.47 23.81
CA PRO A 21 15.81 -26.38 23.93
C PRO A 21 15.64 -27.56 22.96
N VAL A 22 16.68 -27.90 22.21
CA VAL A 22 16.66 -29.10 21.37
C VAL A 22 17.07 -30.29 22.23
N GLY A 23 16.14 -31.25 22.37
CA GLY A 23 16.33 -32.40 23.27
C GLY A 23 17.59 -33.22 22.94
N LYS A 24 18.30 -33.65 23.98
CA LYS A 24 19.48 -34.53 23.86
C LYS A 24 19.16 -35.76 23.00
N GLY A 25 19.84 -35.92 21.88
CA GLY A 25 19.68 -37.06 20.96
C GLY A 25 18.82 -36.79 19.71
N ARG A 26 18.30 -35.58 19.51
CA ARG A 26 17.82 -35.12 18.19
C ARG A 26 18.95 -34.45 17.41
N LYS A 27 18.87 -34.49 16.08
CA LYS A 27 19.67 -33.65 15.18
C LYS A 27 19.15 -32.22 15.27
N GLY A 28 20.02 -31.22 15.19
CA GLY A 28 19.71 -29.83 15.55
C GLY A 28 20.58 -29.39 16.73
N GLY A 29 21.10 -28.16 16.65
CA GLY A 29 21.97 -27.60 17.69
C GLY A 29 21.27 -27.41 19.04
N ASP A 30 21.98 -26.99 20.08
CA ASP A 30 21.47 -27.00 21.46
C ASP A 30 20.19 -26.18 21.74
N VAL A 31 20.04 -24.99 21.14
CA VAL A 31 18.92 -24.07 21.41
C VAL A 31 18.43 -23.42 20.12
N ILE A 32 17.12 -23.35 19.91
CA ILE A 32 16.50 -22.54 18.85
C ILE A 32 15.85 -21.32 19.50
N GLN A 33 16.20 -20.14 19.01
CA GLN A 33 15.55 -18.88 19.36
C GLN A 33 14.69 -18.45 18.18
N HIS A 34 13.37 -18.51 18.35
CA HIS A 34 12.43 -17.87 17.42
C HIS A 34 12.35 -16.40 17.81
N VAL A 35 12.71 -15.52 16.87
CA VAL A 35 12.74 -14.08 17.07
C VAL A 35 11.35 -13.53 16.83
N HIS A 36 10.77 -12.86 17.83
CA HIS A 36 9.48 -12.21 17.67
C HIS A 36 9.61 -10.69 17.73
N SER A 37 8.79 -10.00 16.95
CA SER A 37 8.60 -8.55 17.09
C SER A 37 7.86 -8.22 18.40
N LEU A 38 7.82 -6.94 18.78
CA LEU A 38 7.02 -6.48 19.93
C LEU A 38 5.51 -6.72 19.74
N SER A 39 5.04 -6.82 18.49
CA SER A 39 3.68 -7.21 18.13
C SER A 39 3.42 -8.71 18.24
N GLY A 40 4.43 -9.52 18.57
CA GLY A 40 4.34 -10.98 18.73
C GLY A 40 4.51 -11.77 17.44
N GLU A 41 4.83 -11.11 16.32
CA GLU A 41 4.97 -11.76 15.01
C GLU A 41 6.33 -12.43 14.87
N ASP A 42 6.35 -13.64 14.31
CA ASP A 42 7.56 -14.40 14.02
C ASP A 42 8.38 -13.72 12.90
N CYS A 43 9.66 -13.48 13.18
CA CYS A 43 10.61 -12.81 12.30
C CYS A 43 11.81 -13.71 11.92
N GLY A 44 11.67 -15.02 12.13
CA GLY A 44 12.67 -16.03 11.81
C GLY A 44 13.40 -16.57 13.03
N ALA A 45 14.27 -17.55 12.81
CA ALA A 45 14.91 -18.29 13.89
C ALA A 45 16.45 -18.22 13.85
N ILE A 46 17.05 -18.25 15.04
CA ILE A 46 18.49 -18.36 15.27
C ILE A 46 18.76 -19.71 15.93
N LEU A 47 19.58 -20.54 15.29
CA LEU A 47 20.07 -21.79 15.86
C LEU A 47 21.37 -21.55 16.61
N TRP A 48 21.41 -21.99 17.85
CA TRP A 48 22.55 -21.85 18.76
C TRP A 48 23.13 -23.21 19.11
N GLU A 49 24.46 -23.32 19.05
CA GLU A 49 25.23 -24.50 19.46
C GLU A 49 26.30 -24.08 20.47
N ALA A 50 26.32 -24.71 21.64
CA ALA A 50 27.33 -24.47 22.66
C ALA A 50 28.46 -25.50 22.56
N LYS A 51 29.71 -25.03 22.45
CA LYS A 51 30.90 -25.88 22.37
C LYS A 51 31.90 -25.57 23.47
N ARG A 52 32.09 -26.56 24.36
CA ARG A 52 33.19 -26.57 25.32
C ARG A 52 34.29 -27.47 24.80
N ALA A 53 35.41 -26.89 24.41
CA ALA A 53 36.55 -27.59 23.83
C ALA A 53 37.86 -26.86 24.12
N LYS A 54 38.98 -27.58 24.02
CA LYS A 54 40.33 -27.03 24.20
C LYS A 54 40.96 -26.50 22.90
N ALA A 55 40.45 -26.94 21.75
CA ALA A 55 40.92 -26.55 20.43
C ALA A 55 39.71 -26.37 19.50
N TRP A 56 39.81 -25.43 18.57
CA TRP A 56 38.81 -25.19 17.55
C TRP A 56 38.73 -26.37 16.56
N SER A 57 37.54 -26.63 16.02
CA SER A 57 37.34 -27.60 14.94
C SER A 57 36.41 -27.04 13.88
N ASP A 58 36.90 -26.95 12.64
CA ASP A 58 36.08 -26.51 11.50
C ASP A 58 34.91 -27.46 11.22
N GLY A 59 34.99 -28.72 11.67
CA GLY A 59 33.89 -29.68 11.56
C GLY A 59 32.62 -29.23 12.30
N TRP A 60 32.73 -28.37 13.32
CA TRP A 60 31.56 -27.80 13.99
C TRP A 60 30.76 -26.88 13.08
N VAL A 61 31.43 -26.14 12.21
CA VAL A 61 30.82 -25.19 11.27
C VAL A 61 30.03 -25.96 10.22
N SER A 62 30.64 -26.98 9.62
CA SER A 62 29.98 -27.84 8.62
C SER A 62 28.75 -28.54 9.20
N LYS A 63 28.87 -29.07 10.43
CA LYS A 63 27.73 -29.68 11.13
C LYS A 63 26.63 -28.65 11.38
N LEU A 64 26.96 -27.48 11.92
CA LEU A 64 25.96 -26.48 12.25
C LEU A 64 25.25 -25.91 11.01
N LYS A 65 25.92 -25.82 9.85
CA LYS A 65 25.26 -25.46 8.59
C LYS A 65 24.16 -26.44 8.22
N GLN A 66 24.43 -27.74 8.37
CA GLN A 66 23.44 -28.77 8.14
C GLN A 66 22.29 -28.69 9.15
N ASP A 67 22.62 -28.61 10.45
CA ASP A 67 21.63 -28.51 11.52
C ASP A 67 20.75 -27.25 11.37
N ARG A 68 21.33 -26.12 10.92
CA ARG A 68 20.62 -24.87 10.62
C ARG A 68 19.60 -25.07 9.50
N ALA A 69 20.00 -25.74 8.41
CA ALA A 69 19.12 -26.01 7.29
C ALA A 69 17.97 -26.96 7.68
N GLU A 70 18.28 -28.02 8.44
CA GLU A 70 17.29 -28.98 8.94
C GLU A 70 16.29 -28.32 9.92
N ALA A 71 16.76 -27.39 10.76
CA ALA A 71 15.92 -26.64 11.69
C ALA A 71 15.16 -25.46 11.04
N GLY A 72 15.40 -25.15 9.76
CA GLY A 72 14.81 -24.00 9.09
C GLY A 72 15.24 -22.64 9.66
N ALA A 73 16.35 -22.61 10.42
CA ALA A 73 16.83 -21.39 11.06
C ALA A 73 17.54 -20.46 10.05
N CYS A 74 17.30 -19.16 10.15
CA CYS A 74 17.91 -18.16 9.28
C CYS A 74 19.40 -17.99 9.58
N ILE A 75 19.76 -18.05 10.86
CA ILE A 75 21.10 -17.77 11.36
C ILE A 75 21.57 -18.95 12.21
N GLY A 76 22.86 -19.30 12.10
CA GLY A 76 23.50 -20.30 12.95
C GLY A 76 24.64 -19.66 13.74
N ILE A 77 24.71 -19.92 15.04
CA ILE A 77 25.68 -19.36 15.96
C ILE A 77 26.32 -20.45 16.82
N ILE A 78 27.65 -20.47 16.86
CA ILE A 78 28.44 -21.29 17.79
C ILE A 78 28.87 -20.41 18.96
N VAL A 79 28.46 -20.78 20.17
CA VAL A 79 28.97 -20.20 21.42
C VAL A 79 30.07 -21.11 21.93
N SER A 80 31.32 -20.65 21.93
CA SER A 80 32.45 -21.49 22.33
C SER A 80 33.42 -20.84 23.29
N THR A 81 34.13 -21.68 24.05
CA THR A 81 35.27 -21.28 24.89
C THR A 81 36.54 -21.06 24.09
N VAL A 82 36.60 -21.51 22.84
CA VAL A 82 37.75 -21.35 21.93
C VAL A 82 37.23 -20.86 20.59
N LEU A 83 37.87 -19.83 20.04
CA LEU A 83 37.55 -19.25 18.74
C LEU A 83 38.57 -19.68 17.66
N PRO A 84 38.23 -19.55 16.36
CA PRO A 84 39.22 -19.70 15.30
C PRO A 84 40.38 -18.72 15.46
N ASN A 85 41.56 -19.09 14.96
CA ASN A 85 42.75 -18.25 15.05
C ASN A 85 42.52 -16.87 14.41
N GLY A 86 42.96 -15.81 15.09
CA GLY A 86 42.82 -14.43 14.61
C GLY A 86 41.56 -13.70 15.07
N TYR A 87 40.73 -14.31 15.93
CA TYR A 87 39.53 -13.68 16.48
C TYR A 87 39.51 -13.75 18.01
N GLU A 88 39.11 -12.64 18.65
CA GLU A 88 39.15 -12.53 20.12
C GLU A 88 37.78 -12.69 20.81
N ARG A 89 36.69 -12.27 20.16
CA ARG A 89 35.37 -12.14 20.80
C ARG A 89 34.24 -12.78 20.02
N PHE A 90 34.06 -12.37 18.77
CA PHE A 90 33.14 -13.00 17.84
C PHE A 90 33.55 -12.71 16.40
N CYS A 91 33.10 -13.56 15.48
CA CYS A 91 33.32 -13.40 14.05
C CYS A 91 32.24 -14.10 13.22
N SER A 92 32.16 -13.74 11.94
CA SER A 92 31.49 -14.59 10.95
C SER A 92 32.56 -15.45 10.27
N TYR A 93 32.45 -16.76 10.44
CA TYR A 93 33.37 -17.74 9.89
C TYR A 93 32.59 -18.67 8.97
N ASP A 94 32.87 -18.58 7.67
CA ASP A 94 32.22 -19.37 6.63
C ASP A 94 30.68 -19.35 6.71
N GLY A 95 30.09 -18.17 6.95
CA GLY A 95 28.63 -17.99 6.98
C GLY A 95 27.92 -18.51 8.25
N ILE A 96 28.69 -18.88 9.28
CA ILE A 96 28.23 -19.15 10.64
C ILE A 96 28.84 -18.11 11.58
N TRP A 97 28.07 -17.65 12.56
CA TRP A 97 28.62 -16.77 13.58
C TRP A 97 29.26 -17.58 14.70
N VAL A 98 30.39 -17.11 15.19
CA VAL A 98 31.10 -17.71 16.33
C VAL A 98 31.28 -16.63 17.37
N THR A 99 30.97 -16.91 18.63
CA THR A 99 31.10 -15.95 19.74
C THR A 99 31.54 -16.63 21.02
N ASP A 100 32.20 -15.87 21.89
CA ASP A 100 32.33 -16.23 23.29
C ASP A 100 31.01 -15.99 24.04
N ILE A 101 30.91 -16.55 25.26
CA ILE A 101 29.70 -16.43 26.10
C ILE A 101 29.42 -14.99 26.52
N HIS A 102 30.45 -14.14 26.62
CA HIS A 102 30.32 -12.78 27.11
C HIS A 102 29.77 -11.82 26.05
N SER A 103 30.00 -12.10 24.76
CA SER A 103 29.48 -11.31 23.65
C SER A 103 28.15 -11.83 23.08
N VAL A 104 27.61 -12.95 23.60
CA VAL A 104 26.34 -13.55 23.15
C VAL A 104 25.20 -12.53 23.07
N VAL A 105 24.96 -11.76 24.13
CA VAL A 105 23.83 -10.84 24.18
C VAL A 105 23.98 -9.76 23.11
N GLY A 106 25.16 -9.12 23.02
CA GLY A 106 25.40 -8.06 22.03
C GLY A 106 25.27 -8.56 20.60
N LEU A 107 25.82 -9.75 20.32
CA LEU A 107 25.71 -10.36 18.99
C LEU A 107 24.26 -10.75 18.67
N ALA A 108 23.57 -11.39 19.61
CA ALA A 108 22.16 -11.74 19.47
C ALA A 108 21.31 -10.51 19.19
N THR A 109 21.52 -9.40 19.93
CA THR A 109 20.78 -8.15 19.71
C THR A 109 20.98 -7.61 18.30
N ALA A 110 22.22 -7.58 17.80
CA ALA A 110 22.52 -7.09 16.45
C ALA A 110 21.88 -7.96 15.36
N LEU A 111 21.99 -9.28 15.48
CA LEU A 111 21.44 -10.22 14.51
C LEU A 111 19.91 -10.26 14.55
N ARG A 112 19.33 -10.15 15.75
CA ARG A 112 17.89 -10.02 15.95
C ARG A 112 17.34 -8.77 15.29
N ALA A 113 18.02 -7.62 15.42
CA ALA A 113 17.63 -6.39 14.75
C ALA A 113 17.63 -6.55 13.21
N GLY A 114 18.64 -7.23 12.67
CA GLY A 114 18.70 -7.55 11.23
C GLY A 114 17.54 -8.44 10.76
N LEU A 115 17.17 -9.47 11.53
CA LEU A 115 16.02 -10.33 11.21
C LEU A 115 14.70 -9.54 11.22
N LEU A 116 14.50 -8.69 12.24
CA LEU A 116 13.34 -7.81 12.32
C LEU A 116 13.25 -6.86 11.11
N GLU A 117 14.37 -6.28 10.69
CA GLU A 117 14.41 -5.36 9.56
C GLU A 117 14.15 -6.07 8.23
N VAL A 118 14.74 -7.25 8.03
CA VAL A 118 14.50 -8.08 6.85
C VAL A 118 13.02 -8.47 6.79
N GLU A 119 12.43 -8.89 7.89
CA GLU A 119 11.01 -9.26 7.91
C GLU A 119 10.09 -8.05 7.76
N ASN A 120 10.43 -6.90 8.36
CA ASN A 120 9.70 -5.65 8.11
C ASN A 120 9.77 -5.23 6.64
N THR A 121 10.91 -5.42 5.98
CA THR A 121 11.08 -5.10 4.57
C THR A 121 10.32 -6.07 3.68
N LYS A 122 10.39 -7.37 3.97
CA LYS A 122 9.58 -8.40 3.29
C LYS A 122 8.10 -8.10 3.47
N ARG A 123 7.63 -7.79 4.66
CA ARG A 123 6.23 -7.43 4.91
C ARG A 123 5.84 -6.10 4.30
N ALA A 124 6.72 -5.10 4.25
CA ALA A 124 6.45 -3.88 3.50
C ALA A 124 6.33 -4.18 2.00
N SER A 125 7.11 -5.13 1.47
CA SER A 125 7.01 -5.59 0.08
C SER A 125 5.78 -6.47 -0.17
N VAL A 126 5.41 -7.33 0.76
CA VAL A 126 4.20 -8.16 0.73
C VAL A 126 2.99 -7.28 0.89
N CYS A 127 2.95 -6.30 1.79
CA CYS A 127 1.85 -5.34 1.92
C CYS A 127 1.72 -4.41 0.69
N LYS A 128 2.84 -4.04 0.05
CA LYS A 128 2.82 -3.40 -1.27
C LYS A 128 2.24 -4.33 -2.33
N ASN A 129 2.65 -5.60 -2.32
CA ASN A 129 2.10 -6.63 -3.20
C ASN A 129 0.66 -6.96 -2.85
N GLU A 130 0.20 -6.98 -1.61
CA GLU A 130 -1.15 -7.27 -1.14
C GLU A 130 -2.08 -6.09 -1.41
N LYS A 131 -1.59 -4.85 -1.40
CA LYS A 131 -2.35 -3.73 -1.98
C LYS A 131 -2.49 -3.89 -3.49
N MET A 132 -1.44 -4.37 -4.16
CA MET A 132 -1.51 -4.72 -5.59
C MET A 132 -2.38 -5.98 -5.81
N GLU A 133 -2.40 -6.91 -4.87
CA GLU A 133 -3.06 -8.21 -4.95
C GLU A 133 -4.51 -8.12 -4.46
N MET A 134 -4.88 -7.20 -3.57
CA MET A 134 -6.27 -6.82 -3.27
C MET A 134 -6.89 -6.07 -4.44
N LEU A 135 -6.10 -5.30 -5.21
CA LEU A 135 -6.51 -4.82 -6.52
C LEU A 135 -6.70 -5.98 -7.53
N PHE A 136 -6.00 -7.12 -7.37
CA PHE A 136 -6.12 -8.31 -8.23
C PHE A 136 -7.00 -9.47 -7.69
N GLN A 137 -7.39 -9.49 -6.40
CA GLN A 137 -8.13 -10.56 -5.70
C GLN A 137 -9.51 -10.13 -5.18
N TYR A 138 -9.88 -8.85 -5.33
CA TYR A 138 -11.31 -8.51 -5.37
C TYR A 138 -12.11 -9.36 -6.40
N PRO A 139 -11.58 -9.84 -7.56
CA PRO A 139 -12.34 -10.58 -8.56
C PRO A 139 -12.66 -12.07 -8.27
N GLN A 140 -12.18 -12.71 -7.20
CA GLN A 140 -12.19 -14.19 -7.11
C GLN A 140 -13.39 -14.79 -6.35
N GLY A 141 -14.55 -14.13 -6.43
CA GLY A 141 -15.84 -14.73 -6.07
C GLY A 141 -16.77 -14.75 -7.28
N PRO A 142 -17.41 -15.88 -7.65
CA PRO A 142 -18.33 -15.93 -8.80
C PRO A 142 -19.47 -14.89 -8.69
N GLN A 143 -19.86 -14.52 -7.46
CA GLN A 143 -20.87 -13.50 -7.19
C GLN A 143 -20.37 -12.06 -7.33
N PHE A 144 -19.07 -11.82 -7.12
CA PHE A 144 -18.49 -10.49 -7.24
C PHE A 144 -18.26 -10.11 -8.71
N ARG A 145 -17.78 -11.06 -9.52
CA ARG A 145 -17.65 -10.89 -10.98
C ARG A 145 -18.97 -10.48 -11.63
N GLN A 146 -20.07 -11.16 -11.28
CA GLN A 146 -21.40 -10.85 -11.80
C GLN A 146 -21.89 -9.45 -11.40
N ARG A 147 -21.54 -8.97 -10.20
CA ARG A 147 -21.91 -7.62 -9.74
C ARG A 147 -21.10 -6.52 -10.41
N VAL A 148 -19.81 -6.75 -10.68
CA VAL A 148 -18.97 -5.79 -11.42
C VAL A 148 -19.35 -5.75 -12.88
N GLU A 149 -19.56 -6.90 -13.53
CA GLU A 149 -20.02 -6.98 -14.92
C GLU A 149 -21.35 -6.21 -15.07
N ALA A 150 -22.33 -6.45 -14.19
CA ALA A 150 -23.59 -5.70 -14.20
C ALA A 150 -23.42 -4.18 -13.98
N ALA A 151 -22.48 -3.75 -13.12
CA ALA A 151 -22.22 -2.34 -12.88
C ALA A 151 -21.49 -1.66 -14.05
N VAL A 152 -20.55 -2.36 -14.70
CA VAL A 152 -19.84 -1.88 -15.89
C VAL A 152 -20.79 -1.79 -17.08
N ASP A 153 -21.66 -2.77 -17.28
CA ASP A 153 -22.66 -2.76 -18.34
C ASP A 153 -23.64 -1.59 -18.17
N ALA A 154 -24.18 -1.39 -16.96
CA ALA A 154 -25.03 -0.24 -16.65
C ALA A 154 -24.31 1.10 -16.86
N TYR A 155 -23.02 1.19 -16.50
CA TYR A 155 -22.21 2.39 -16.75
C TYR A 155 -22.02 2.66 -18.25
N LEU A 156 -21.70 1.63 -19.05
CA LEU A 156 -21.52 1.77 -20.48
C LEU A 156 -22.82 2.21 -21.18
N GLU A 157 -23.95 1.63 -20.76
CA GLU A 157 -25.29 2.01 -21.24
C GLU A 157 -25.61 3.47 -20.91
N MET A 158 -25.51 3.87 -19.64
CA MET A 158 -25.76 5.26 -19.22
C MET A 158 -24.83 6.26 -19.93
N LYS A 159 -23.57 5.89 -20.15
CA LYS A 159 -22.62 6.74 -20.88
C LYS A 159 -23.02 6.90 -22.35
N GLN A 160 -23.45 5.82 -22.99
CA GLN A 160 -23.88 5.85 -24.38
C GLN A 160 -25.17 6.67 -24.55
N GLU A 161 -26.13 6.49 -23.65
CA GLU A 161 -27.35 7.31 -23.61
C GLU A 161 -26.99 8.79 -23.45
N LEU A 162 -26.15 9.15 -22.48
CA LEU A 162 -25.73 10.53 -22.23
C LEU A 162 -25.05 11.16 -23.45
N GLU A 163 -24.15 10.45 -24.13
CA GLU A 163 -23.50 10.97 -25.34
C GLU A 163 -24.51 11.16 -26.49
N SER A 164 -25.49 10.26 -26.61
CA SER A 164 -26.58 10.42 -27.57
C SER A 164 -27.46 11.64 -27.25
N GLU A 165 -27.75 11.88 -25.97
CA GLU A 165 -28.51 13.03 -25.50
C GLU A 165 -27.77 14.34 -25.74
N LYS A 166 -26.47 14.39 -25.44
CA LYS A 166 -25.63 15.55 -25.75
C LYS A 166 -25.63 15.88 -27.24
N ALA A 167 -25.48 14.86 -28.10
CA ALA A 167 -25.51 15.06 -29.54
C ALA A 167 -26.88 15.57 -30.02
N MET A 168 -27.98 15.04 -29.47
CA MET A 168 -29.34 15.52 -29.76
C MET A 168 -29.57 16.95 -29.26
N MET A 169 -29.10 17.29 -28.06
CA MET A 169 -29.23 18.63 -27.48
C MET A 169 -28.40 19.66 -28.23
N ALA A 170 -27.18 19.34 -28.62
CA ALA A 170 -26.35 20.20 -29.47
C ALA A 170 -27.06 20.54 -30.79
N ARG A 171 -27.69 19.56 -31.44
CA ARG A 171 -28.50 19.79 -32.65
C ARG A 171 -29.73 20.66 -32.36
N ARG A 172 -30.39 20.46 -31.21
CA ARG A 172 -31.55 21.28 -30.80
C ARG A 172 -31.16 22.72 -30.49
N TRP A 173 -30.04 22.94 -29.81
CA TRP A 173 -29.49 24.28 -29.55
C TRP A 173 -29.16 24.98 -30.85
N ALA A 174 -28.37 24.37 -31.74
CA ALA A 174 -28.04 24.95 -33.04
C ALA A 174 -29.29 25.30 -33.88
N LYS A 175 -30.34 24.48 -33.81
CA LYS A 175 -31.62 24.78 -34.46
C LYS A 175 -32.32 25.99 -33.81
N ARG A 176 -32.38 26.04 -32.48
CA ARG A 176 -33.02 27.14 -31.74
C ARG A 176 -32.26 28.45 -31.91
N ASP A 177 -30.93 28.44 -31.89
CA ASP A 177 -30.11 29.62 -32.13
C ASP A 177 -30.41 30.21 -33.50
N LYS A 178 -30.46 29.39 -34.56
CA LYS A 178 -30.84 29.86 -35.90
C LYS A 178 -32.25 30.43 -35.96
N MET A 179 -33.20 29.86 -35.21
CA MET A 179 -34.56 30.39 -35.13
C MET A 179 -34.60 31.74 -34.42
N ILE A 180 -33.82 31.90 -33.36
CA ILE A 180 -33.67 33.16 -32.61
C ILE A 180 -33.01 34.22 -33.50
N GLU A 181 -31.91 33.89 -34.18
CA GLU A 181 -31.24 34.78 -35.14
C GLU A 181 -32.19 35.20 -36.26
N HIS A 182 -32.98 34.28 -36.81
CA HIS A 182 -33.95 34.60 -37.84
C HIS A 182 -35.05 35.54 -37.34
N ALA A 183 -35.54 35.32 -36.11
CA ALA A 183 -36.51 36.21 -35.48
C ALA A 183 -35.94 37.62 -35.23
N ILE A 184 -34.70 37.72 -34.73
CA ILE A 184 -34.00 39.00 -34.53
C ILE A 184 -33.83 39.73 -35.86
N ASN A 185 -33.35 39.04 -36.89
CA ASN A 185 -33.18 39.62 -38.22
C ASN A 185 -34.52 40.04 -38.85
N GLY A 186 -35.59 39.27 -38.62
CA GLY A 186 -36.94 39.64 -39.05
C GLY A 186 -37.44 40.92 -38.39
N ILE A 187 -37.25 41.05 -37.07
CA ILE A 187 -37.60 42.26 -36.31
C ILE A 187 -36.76 43.46 -36.80
N ALA A 188 -35.45 43.29 -36.98
CA ALA A 188 -34.56 44.35 -37.48
C ALA A 188 -34.88 44.76 -38.93
N GLY A 189 -35.24 43.80 -39.79
CA GLY A 189 -35.67 44.06 -41.16
C GLY A 189 -36.97 44.87 -41.21
N MET A 190 -37.98 44.46 -40.43
CA MET A 190 -39.22 45.23 -40.27
C MET A 190 -38.95 46.65 -39.78
N TYR A 191 -37.99 46.83 -38.86
CA TYR A 191 -37.58 48.15 -38.38
C TYR A 191 -36.96 49.00 -39.49
N GLY A 192 -36.07 48.42 -40.30
CA GLY A 192 -35.47 49.11 -41.47
C GLY A 192 -36.51 49.50 -42.53
N GLU A 193 -37.48 48.61 -42.80
CA GLU A 193 -38.61 48.90 -43.70
C GLU A 193 -39.49 50.02 -43.15
N MET A 194 -39.86 49.98 -41.86
CA MET A 194 -40.65 51.04 -41.21
C MET A 194 -39.91 52.38 -41.19
N GLN A 195 -38.59 52.40 -40.93
CA GLN A 195 -37.78 53.63 -40.99
C GLN A 195 -37.73 54.21 -42.41
N GLY A 196 -37.61 53.35 -43.43
CA GLY A 196 -37.62 53.76 -44.85
C GLY A 196 -38.97 54.29 -45.34
N ILE A 197 -40.08 53.77 -44.80
CA ILE A 197 -41.45 54.18 -45.18
C ILE A 197 -41.90 55.43 -44.40
N ILE A 198 -41.60 55.53 -43.10
CA ILE A 198 -42.25 56.50 -42.21
C ILE A 198 -41.40 57.75 -41.95
N GLY A 199 -40.09 57.73 -42.21
CA GLY A 199 -39.23 58.90 -42.05
C GLY A 199 -39.16 59.39 -40.60
N LEU A 200 -38.18 58.84 -39.85
CA LEU A 200 -37.71 59.31 -38.54
C LEU A 200 -38.80 59.76 -37.54
N SER A 201 -39.37 58.79 -36.80
CA SER A 201 -39.46 58.83 -35.32
C SER A 201 -40.28 57.65 -34.78
N ILE A 202 -39.63 56.66 -34.16
CA ILE A 202 -40.32 55.76 -33.21
C ILE A 202 -39.43 55.51 -31.98
N PRO A 203 -39.56 56.34 -30.92
CA PRO A 203 -38.76 56.24 -29.69
C PRO A 203 -39.18 55.09 -28.74
N GLU A 204 -40.31 54.41 -28.99
CA GLU A 204 -40.87 53.44 -28.03
C GLU A 204 -40.32 52.01 -28.14
N LEU A 205 -39.53 51.71 -29.18
CA LEU A 205 -39.12 50.34 -29.51
C LEU A 205 -37.74 49.92 -28.95
N GLU A 206 -36.83 50.84 -28.64
CA GLU A 206 -35.53 50.52 -28.00
C GLU A 206 -35.70 49.81 -26.65
N LYS A 207 -36.83 50.04 -25.96
CA LYS A 207 -37.16 49.37 -24.69
C LYS A 207 -37.50 47.88 -24.84
N ILE A 208 -37.95 47.43 -26.01
CA ILE A 208 -38.31 46.02 -26.24
C ILE A 208 -37.04 45.21 -26.56
N GLU A 209 -36.10 45.79 -27.30
CA GLU A 209 -34.82 45.18 -27.66
C GLU A 209 -33.95 44.94 -26.41
N ALA A 210 -33.87 45.92 -25.49
CA ALA A 210 -33.16 45.79 -24.22
C ALA A 210 -33.73 44.66 -23.31
N LYS A 211 -35.04 44.39 -23.39
CA LYS A 211 -35.69 43.36 -22.57
C LYS A 211 -35.58 41.96 -23.16
N ALA A 212 -35.41 41.85 -24.48
CA ALA A 212 -35.27 40.58 -25.18
C ALA A 212 -33.81 40.05 -25.23
N LEU A 213 -32.83 40.95 -25.19
CA LEU A 213 -31.40 40.61 -25.19
C LEU A 213 -30.74 40.52 -23.81
N ALA A 214 -31.44 40.91 -22.73
CA ALA A 214 -30.90 40.75 -21.39
C ALA A 214 -30.79 39.25 -21.05
N PRO A 215 -29.61 38.74 -20.65
CA PRO A 215 -29.54 37.40 -20.08
C PRO A 215 -30.44 37.37 -18.84
N ALA A 216 -31.22 36.30 -18.68
CA ALA A 216 -32.06 36.11 -17.50
C ALA A 216 -31.16 36.07 -16.26
N THR A 217 -30.97 37.22 -15.62
CA THR A 217 -30.40 37.29 -14.28
C THR A 217 -31.49 36.84 -13.33
N ASP A 218 -31.24 35.75 -12.62
CA ASP A 218 -32.03 35.31 -11.47
C ASP A 218 -32.01 36.39 -10.38
N GLU A 219 -32.89 37.37 -10.50
CA GLU A 219 -33.31 38.23 -9.40
C GLU A 219 -34.77 37.92 -9.09
N ASP A 220 -35.00 36.81 -8.39
CA ASP A 220 -36.17 36.68 -7.54
C ASP A 220 -35.91 35.69 -6.38
N SER A 221 -35.08 36.12 -5.43
CA SER A 221 -35.01 35.46 -4.12
C SER A 221 -34.71 36.41 -2.97
N SER A 222 -35.38 37.57 -2.94
CA SER A 222 -35.44 38.36 -1.70
C SER A 222 -36.59 39.35 -1.70
N GLU A 223 -37.82 38.88 -1.42
CA GLU A 223 -38.81 39.70 -0.70
C GLU A 223 -40.02 38.85 -0.28
N SER A 224 -39.98 38.32 0.95
CA SER A 224 -41.16 38.25 1.84
C SER A 224 -40.75 37.69 3.22
N LYS A 225 -40.15 38.56 4.02
CA LYS A 225 -40.36 38.54 5.47
C LYS A 225 -40.65 39.96 5.91
N GLU A 226 -41.92 40.31 5.97
CA GLU A 226 -42.42 41.16 7.05
C GLU A 226 -43.96 41.12 7.16
N HIS A 227 -44.37 41.02 8.43
CA HIS A 227 -45.69 41.18 9.05
C HIS A 227 -46.70 40.02 9.01
#